data_AF-A0A7Y8M2S6-F1
#
_entry.id   AF-A0A7Y8M2S6-F1
#
_cell.length_a   1.000
_cell.length_b   1.000
_cell.length_c   1.000
_cell.angle_alpha   90.00
_cell.angle_beta   90.00
_cell.angle_gamma   90.00
#
_symmetry.space_group_name_H-M   'P 1'
#
loop_
_entity.id
_entity.type
_entity.pdbx_description
1 polymer ?
#
loop_
_entity_poly.entity_id
_entity_poly.type
_entity_poly.pdbx_seq_one_letter_code
_entity_poly.pdbx_strand_id
1 'polypeptide(L)'
;MNTNFLFKGNGLNKNLIFVLLIWTNFIFAQYQLQVAYPNLTFTNPLFLTHSGDGTNRIFVVEQEGIIKVFQNTSGVTITKQYLNITDRVSSGGEKGLLGLAFHPDYETNGYFYVNYTASNPERTVISRFQVTSNPDSANNNSEFQILSFSQPYGNHNGGWIGFGPNDGYLYIATGDGGSSGDPQNYAQSINTLLGKILRIDINGGTPYTIPPTNPFFDSTNTQVKKEIYAWGLRNPWRCSFDPLTGWLWAGDVGQNDWEEIDLIQNGKNYGWRCYEGNHPYNTTGCNYPEYIYPIWEYSHSVGYSITGGYVYRGPNLPELTGKYIYADYVTRKVWALSYDGISQTSNTLLVTAPASVSSFGVDEFNELYITSFNGRIYKFNPATGCGNINLQSGWNIVSVPFLSSNMSTSNILPTASSEIFGYDNGYYIADTLVNGNGYWVKYDTPAISQVCGSRVSIPINVNSGWNLVGPFEEEISVSNITSTPPGIIISQFYEFNGIYATVSSLKAGKGYWVKTSADGTLQLNTNFSK
;
A
#
# COMPACT_ATOMS: atom_id res chain seq x y z
N MET A 1 49.96 -28.13 44.93
CA MET A 1 50.35 -27.82 46.31
C MET A 1 49.27 -26.90 46.86
N ASN A 2 48.26 -27.47 47.51
CA ASN A 2 48.12 -27.59 48.97
C ASN A 2 47.69 -26.25 49.60
N THR A 3 46.64 -26.12 50.41
CA THR A 3 45.75 -27.08 51.09
C THR A 3 44.65 -26.26 51.77
N ASN A 4 43.44 -26.84 51.88
CA ASN A 4 42.33 -26.63 52.84
C ASN A 4 42.43 -25.50 53.90
N PHE A 5 41.31 -24.83 54.21
CA PHE A 5 40.70 -24.85 55.56
C PHE A 5 39.31 -24.15 55.63
N LEU A 6 38.34 -24.93 56.12
CA LEU A 6 37.12 -24.63 56.92
C LEU A 6 36.11 -23.51 56.60
N PHE A 7 34.86 -23.96 56.45
CA PHE A 7 33.59 -23.23 56.61
C PHE A 7 33.33 -22.75 58.05
N LYS A 8 32.72 -21.56 58.19
CA LYS A 8 31.65 -21.28 59.17
C LYS A 8 30.93 -19.97 58.82
N GLY A 9 29.61 -20.04 58.67
CA GLY A 9 28.76 -18.85 58.49
C GLY A 9 27.36 -19.19 58.02
N ASN A 10 26.52 -19.61 58.96
CA ASN A 10 25.09 -19.86 58.74
C ASN A 10 24.34 -18.58 58.35
N GLY A 11 23.40 -18.74 57.42
CA GLY A 11 22.08 -18.11 57.52
C GLY A 11 21.93 -16.76 56.82
N LEU A 12 21.43 -16.80 55.57
CA LEU A 12 20.20 -16.11 55.15
C LEU A 12 19.96 -16.43 53.67
N ASN A 13 18.94 -17.24 53.41
CA ASN A 13 18.37 -17.44 52.08
C ASN A 13 17.95 -16.08 51.52
N LYS A 14 18.71 -15.54 50.57
CA LYS A 14 18.20 -14.56 49.62
C LYS A 14 18.04 -15.29 48.29
N ASN A 15 16.82 -15.76 48.04
CA ASN A 15 16.35 -16.09 46.71
C ASN A 15 16.54 -14.84 45.84
N LEU A 16 17.59 -14.79 45.02
CA LEU A 16 17.64 -13.86 43.90
C LEU A 16 16.62 -14.37 42.87
N ILE A 17 15.39 -13.88 42.99
CA ILE A 17 14.43 -13.91 41.90
C ILE A 17 14.96 -12.87 40.91
N PHE A 18 15.58 -13.34 39.83
CA PHE A 18 15.71 -12.53 38.61
C PHE A 18 14.29 -12.30 38.09
N VAL A 19 13.70 -11.16 38.46
CA VAL A 19 12.51 -10.66 37.80
C VAL A 19 12.98 -10.19 36.43
N LEU A 20 12.85 -11.08 35.44
CA LEU A 20 12.89 -10.69 34.04
C LEU A 20 11.67 -9.79 33.83
N LEU A 21 11.86 -8.48 33.94
CA LEU A 21 10.88 -7.50 33.47
C LEU A 21 10.85 -7.65 31.95
N ILE A 22 9.94 -8.50 31.47
CA ILE A 22 9.53 -8.51 30.07
C ILE A 22 8.76 -7.21 29.88
N TRP A 23 9.46 -6.17 29.44
CA TRP A 23 8.81 -4.99 28.90
C TRP A 23 8.18 -5.44 27.56
N THR A 24 6.89 -5.75 27.61
CA THR A 24 6.10 -5.89 26.38
C THR A 24 6.06 -4.53 25.72
N ASN A 25 6.93 -4.31 24.74
CA ASN A 25 6.82 -3.18 23.82
C ASN A 25 5.54 -3.40 23.02
N PHE A 26 4.44 -2.78 23.44
CA PHE A 26 3.25 -2.67 22.60
C PHE A 26 3.58 -1.65 21.51
N ILE A 27 3.99 -2.15 20.34
CA ILE A 27 3.97 -1.36 19.11
C ILE A 27 2.50 -1.17 18.77
N PHE A 28 1.95 0.02 19.00
CA PHE A 28 0.66 0.37 18.41
C PHE A 28 0.89 0.59 16.92
N ALA A 29 0.36 -0.30 16.08
CA ALA A 29 0.35 -0.07 14.63
C ALA A 29 -0.41 1.24 14.36
N GLN A 30 0.16 2.13 13.55
CA GLN A 30 -0.47 3.39 13.14
C GLN A 30 -1.82 3.13 12.42
N TYR A 31 -1.96 1.94 11.82
CA TYR A 31 -3.16 1.50 11.12
C TYR A 31 -3.64 0.15 11.63
N GLN A 32 -4.95 -0.06 11.56
CA GLN A 32 -5.56 -1.36 11.74
C GLN A 32 -6.29 -1.75 10.46
N LEU A 33 -6.38 -3.06 10.19
CA LEU A 33 -7.24 -3.56 9.13
C LEU A 33 -8.59 -3.92 9.72
N GLN A 34 -9.64 -3.28 9.21
CA GLN A 34 -11.02 -3.57 9.55
C GLN A 34 -11.67 -4.37 8.42
N VAL A 35 -12.52 -5.34 8.76
CA VAL A 35 -13.37 -6.02 7.77
C VAL A 35 -14.31 -4.99 7.15
N ALA A 36 -14.17 -4.75 5.84
CA ALA A 36 -14.91 -3.72 5.12
C ALA A 36 -16.41 -4.06 5.01
N TYR A 37 -16.73 -5.34 4.85
CA TYR A 37 -18.10 -5.87 4.71
C TYR A 37 -18.34 -7.00 5.71
N PRO A 38 -18.66 -6.71 6.98
CA PRO A 38 -18.72 -7.71 8.05
C PRO A 38 -19.70 -8.86 7.81
N ASN A 39 -20.80 -8.58 7.11
CA ASN A 39 -21.87 -9.53 6.83
C ASN A 39 -21.63 -10.36 5.55
N LEU A 40 -20.53 -10.13 4.83
CA LEU A 40 -20.18 -10.85 3.62
C LEU A 40 -18.93 -11.72 3.82
N THR A 41 -18.90 -12.84 3.10
CA THR A 41 -17.76 -13.73 2.96
C THR A 41 -17.64 -14.19 1.51
N PHE A 42 -16.42 -14.40 1.07
CA PHE A 42 -16.08 -14.79 -0.30
C PHE A 42 -15.23 -16.06 -0.30
N THR A 43 -15.25 -16.82 -1.39
CA THR A 43 -14.44 -18.02 -1.56
C THR A 43 -13.19 -17.68 -2.37
N ASN A 44 -12.00 -17.78 -1.78
CA ASN A 44 -10.72 -17.49 -2.42
C ASN A 44 -10.75 -16.20 -3.27
N PRO A 45 -11.08 -15.03 -2.68
CA PRO A 45 -11.15 -13.78 -3.43
C PRO A 45 -9.76 -13.39 -3.92
N LEU A 46 -9.62 -13.09 -5.20
CA LEU A 46 -8.34 -12.75 -5.84
C LEU A 46 -8.27 -11.31 -6.35
N PHE A 47 -9.40 -10.62 -6.44
CA PHE A 47 -9.41 -9.21 -6.82
C PHE A 47 -10.71 -8.52 -6.42
N LEU A 48 -10.64 -7.21 -6.23
CA LEU A 48 -11.79 -6.33 -6.05
C LEU A 48 -11.63 -5.11 -6.95
N THR A 49 -12.70 -4.65 -7.59
CA THR A 49 -12.69 -3.38 -8.32
C THR A 49 -14.11 -2.80 -8.46
N HIS A 50 -14.21 -1.66 -9.14
CA HIS A 50 -15.45 -1.02 -9.56
C HIS A 50 -15.60 -1.03 -11.08
N SER A 51 -16.80 -0.73 -11.57
CA SER A 51 -17.07 -0.59 -13.02
C SER A 51 -16.80 0.80 -13.57
N GLY A 52 -16.70 1.84 -12.72
CA GLY A 52 -16.43 3.21 -13.17
C GLY A 52 -17.64 3.85 -13.87
N ASP A 53 -18.84 3.35 -13.58
CA ASP A 53 -20.11 3.81 -14.14
C ASP A 53 -20.91 4.69 -13.16
N GLY A 54 -20.26 5.15 -12.07
CA GLY A 54 -20.85 6.03 -11.08
C GLY A 54 -21.89 5.36 -10.17
N THR A 55 -22.01 4.03 -10.25
CA THR A 55 -23.01 3.27 -9.49
C THR A 55 -22.52 2.90 -8.10
N ASN A 56 -21.23 3.08 -7.81
CA ASN A 56 -20.55 2.70 -6.59
C ASN A 56 -20.76 1.22 -6.23
N ARG A 57 -20.72 0.35 -7.25
CA ARG A 57 -20.78 -1.11 -7.09
C ARG A 57 -19.38 -1.69 -7.02
N ILE A 58 -19.28 -2.78 -6.27
CA ILE A 58 -18.05 -3.53 -6.05
C ILE A 58 -18.18 -4.88 -6.74
N PHE A 59 -17.14 -5.25 -7.47
CA PHE A 59 -17.00 -6.54 -8.13
C PHE A 59 -15.85 -7.30 -7.50
N VAL A 60 -16.13 -8.50 -6.99
CA VAL A 60 -15.13 -9.36 -6.35
C VAL A 60 -14.93 -10.60 -7.22
N VAL A 61 -13.69 -10.84 -7.60
CA VAL A 61 -13.26 -12.01 -8.36
C VAL A 61 -12.94 -13.14 -7.39
N GLU A 62 -13.61 -14.28 -7.55
CA GLU A 62 -13.34 -15.53 -6.83
C GLU A 62 -12.61 -16.51 -7.77
N GLN A 63 -11.54 -17.13 -7.26
CA GLN A 63 -10.60 -17.94 -8.05
C GLN A 63 -11.27 -19.01 -8.93
N GLU A 64 -12.39 -19.58 -8.49
CA GLU A 64 -13.08 -20.68 -9.17
C GLU A 64 -13.74 -20.26 -10.49
N GLY A 65 -13.82 -18.97 -10.81
CA GLY A 65 -14.49 -18.49 -12.02
C GLY A 65 -15.80 -17.77 -11.75
N ILE A 66 -15.95 -17.16 -10.57
CA ILE A 66 -17.14 -16.40 -10.19
C ILE A 66 -16.77 -14.94 -9.98
N ILE A 67 -17.61 -14.03 -10.48
CA ILE A 67 -17.57 -12.61 -10.12
C ILE A 67 -18.82 -12.32 -9.30
N LYS A 68 -18.65 -11.80 -8.08
CA LYS A 68 -19.75 -11.31 -7.23
C LYS A 68 -19.89 -9.80 -7.42
N VAL A 69 -21.11 -9.28 -7.40
CA VAL A 69 -21.40 -7.83 -7.41
C VAL A 69 -22.31 -7.45 -6.25
N PHE A 70 -22.07 -6.28 -5.65
CA PHE A 70 -22.89 -5.70 -4.59
C PHE A 70 -22.65 -4.19 -4.47
N GLN A 71 -23.55 -3.50 -3.76
CA GLN A 71 -23.42 -2.07 -3.51
C GLN A 71 -22.34 -1.79 -2.45
N ASN A 72 -21.44 -0.83 -2.68
CA ASN A 72 -20.40 -0.42 -1.74
C ASN A 72 -20.99 0.30 -0.51
N THR A 73 -21.57 -0.47 0.41
CA THR A 73 -22.09 0.02 1.69
C THR A 73 -21.69 -0.95 2.78
N SER A 74 -21.25 -0.44 3.93
CA SER A 74 -20.76 -1.29 5.03
C SER A 74 -21.82 -2.25 5.59
N GLY A 75 -23.10 -1.88 5.50
CA GLY A 75 -24.24 -2.68 5.97
C GLY A 75 -24.76 -3.72 4.97
N VAL A 76 -24.12 -3.88 3.80
CA VAL A 76 -24.56 -4.84 2.78
C VAL A 76 -24.55 -6.28 3.32
N THR A 77 -25.60 -7.04 3.05
CA THR A 77 -25.79 -8.42 3.54
C THR A 77 -25.90 -9.45 2.42
N ILE A 78 -26.07 -9.03 1.17
CA ILE A 78 -26.32 -9.90 0.03
C ILE A 78 -25.39 -9.50 -1.12
N THR A 79 -24.82 -10.51 -1.79
CA THR A 79 -24.16 -10.36 -3.09
C THR A 79 -24.97 -11.02 -4.18
N LYS A 80 -24.82 -10.56 -5.42
CA LYS A 80 -25.32 -11.22 -6.62
C LYS A 80 -24.17 -11.88 -7.37
N GLN A 81 -24.45 -12.97 -8.08
CA GLN A 81 -23.48 -13.56 -9.01
C GLN A 81 -23.54 -12.79 -10.33
N TYR A 82 -22.53 -11.96 -10.58
CA TYR A 82 -22.41 -11.18 -11.81
C TYR A 82 -22.05 -12.06 -13.00
N LEU A 83 -20.99 -12.86 -12.88
CA LEU A 83 -20.53 -13.82 -13.89
C LEU A 83 -20.25 -15.17 -13.22
N ASN A 84 -20.51 -16.27 -13.93
CA ASN A 84 -20.04 -17.60 -13.53
C ASN A 84 -19.59 -18.39 -14.76
N ILE A 85 -18.30 -18.69 -14.80
CA ILE A 85 -17.61 -19.44 -15.85
C ILE A 85 -16.83 -20.62 -15.26
N THR A 86 -17.30 -21.17 -14.14
CA THR A 86 -16.66 -22.31 -13.46
C THR A 86 -16.60 -23.56 -14.36
N ASP A 87 -17.43 -23.63 -15.40
CA ASP A 87 -17.47 -24.71 -16.39
C ASP A 87 -16.24 -24.75 -17.32
N ARG A 88 -15.49 -23.65 -17.43
CA ARG A 88 -14.32 -23.51 -18.32
C ARG A 88 -13.04 -23.02 -17.63
N VAL A 89 -13.13 -22.65 -16.35
CA VAL A 89 -11.99 -22.25 -15.52
C VAL A 89 -11.36 -23.49 -14.86
N SER A 90 -10.05 -23.62 -15.00
CA SER A 90 -9.21 -24.50 -14.18
C SER A 90 -8.65 -23.68 -13.02
N SER A 91 -9.06 -23.99 -11.80
CA SER A 91 -8.66 -23.28 -10.58
C SER A 91 -7.77 -24.12 -9.67
N GLY A 92 -7.07 -23.44 -8.75
CA GLY A 92 -6.21 -24.04 -7.73
C GLY A 92 -4.75 -23.66 -7.90
N GLY A 93 -4.02 -23.52 -6.79
CA GLY A 93 -2.68 -22.94 -6.80
C GLY A 93 -2.73 -21.51 -7.34
N GLU A 94 -1.94 -21.23 -8.37
CA GLU A 94 -1.90 -19.93 -9.06
C GLU A 94 -2.88 -19.84 -10.25
N LYS A 95 -3.65 -20.89 -10.51
CA LYS A 95 -4.64 -20.95 -11.59
C LYS A 95 -6.01 -20.48 -11.12
N GLY A 96 -6.82 -20.00 -12.06
CA GLY A 96 -8.21 -19.67 -11.82
C GLY A 96 -8.70 -18.55 -12.71
N LEU A 97 -9.73 -17.83 -12.26
CA LEU A 97 -10.06 -16.49 -12.74
C LEU A 97 -9.21 -15.47 -11.98
N LEU A 98 -8.26 -14.85 -12.67
CA LEU A 98 -7.15 -14.10 -12.08
C LEU A 98 -7.27 -12.59 -12.29
N GLY A 99 -7.86 -12.17 -13.42
CA GLY A 99 -7.95 -10.77 -13.81
C GLY A 99 -9.37 -10.36 -14.22
N LEU A 100 -9.71 -9.10 -13.94
CA LEU A 100 -10.93 -8.43 -14.36
C LEU A 100 -10.58 -6.97 -14.70
N ALA A 101 -11.05 -6.48 -15.84
CA ALA A 101 -10.97 -5.07 -16.21
C ALA A 101 -12.26 -4.65 -16.93
N PHE A 102 -12.89 -3.58 -16.46
CA PHE A 102 -14.01 -2.97 -17.19
C PHE A 102 -13.48 -2.09 -18.32
N HIS A 103 -14.16 -2.10 -19.47
CA HIS A 103 -13.80 -1.20 -20.57
C HIS A 103 -13.93 0.27 -20.10
N PRO A 104 -13.06 1.20 -20.55
CA PRO A 104 -13.21 2.61 -20.21
C PRO A 104 -14.60 3.19 -20.54
N ASP A 105 -15.19 2.76 -21.67
CA ASP A 105 -16.57 3.07 -22.07
C ASP A 105 -17.64 2.06 -21.56
N TYR A 106 -17.41 1.37 -20.44
CA TYR A 106 -18.31 0.33 -19.93
C TYR A 106 -19.76 0.81 -19.74
N GLU A 107 -19.96 2.07 -19.31
CA GLU A 107 -21.31 2.66 -19.16
C GLU A 107 -22.09 2.62 -20.49
N THR A 108 -21.39 2.75 -21.62
CA THR A 108 -22.01 2.78 -22.95
C THR A 108 -22.06 1.40 -23.61
N ASN A 109 -20.97 0.64 -23.55
CA ASN A 109 -20.85 -0.62 -24.30
C ASN A 109 -21.09 -1.89 -23.46
N GLY A 110 -21.03 -1.76 -22.13
CA GLY A 110 -21.22 -2.88 -21.20
C GLY A 110 -20.12 -3.93 -21.24
N TYR A 111 -18.98 -3.66 -21.86
CA TYR A 111 -17.90 -4.62 -22.05
C TYR A 111 -16.94 -4.67 -20.88
N PHE A 112 -16.58 -5.87 -20.48
CA PHE A 112 -15.54 -6.13 -19.50
C PHE A 112 -14.73 -7.35 -19.93
N TYR A 113 -13.53 -7.46 -19.38
CA TYR A 113 -12.52 -8.40 -19.80
C TYR A 113 -12.08 -9.24 -18.61
N VAL A 114 -11.81 -10.50 -18.84
CA VAL A 114 -11.32 -11.44 -17.83
C VAL A 114 -10.07 -12.15 -18.32
N ASN A 115 -9.20 -12.51 -17.38
CA ASN A 115 -8.05 -13.39 -17.60
C ASN A 115 -8.23 -14.64 -16.73
N TYR A 116 -8.29 -15.82 -17.36
CA TYR A 116 -8.43 -17.07 -16.64
C TYR A 116 -7.59 -18.21 -17.23
N THR A 117 -7.28 -19.20 -16.40
CA THR A 117 -6.65 -20.45 -16.82
C THR A 117 -7.73 -21.44 -17.26
N ALA A 118 -7.63 -21.98 -18.48
CA ALA A 118 -8.46 -23.06 -18.99
C ALA A 118 -7.70 -24.40 -18.94
N SER A 119 -8.42 -25.51 -18.96
CA SER A 119 -7.84 -26.86 -19.09
C SER A 119 -8.09 -27.46 -20.47
N ASN A 120 -7.31 -28.49 -20.83
CA ASN A 120 -7.46 -29.29 -22.05
C ASN A 120 -7.39 -28.49 -23.39
N PRO A 121 -6.24 -27.88 -23.73
CA PRO A 121 -4.96 -27.88 -23.01
C PRO A 121 -4.89 -26.78 -21.93
N GLU A 122 -3.93 -26.88 -21.01
CA GLU A 122 -3.69 -25.82 -20.03
C GLU A 122 -3.20 -24.55 -20.74
N ARG A 123 -3.95 -23.46 -20.59
CA ARG A 123 -3.69 -22.20 -21.29
C ARG A 123 -4.28 -21.02 -20.54
N THR A 124 -3.67 -19.85 -20.72
CA THR A 124 -4.28 -18.57 -20.35
C THR A 124 -5.24 -18.14 -21.45
N VAL A 125 -6.39 -17.60 -21.05
CA VAL A 125 -7.42 -17.04 -21.94
C VAL A 125 -7.78 -15.64 -21.47
N ILE A 126 -7.68 -14.68 -22.38
CA ILE A 126 -8.19 -13.33 -22.21
C ILE A 126 -9.49 -13.24 -23.02
N SER A 127 -10.59 -12.95 -22.34
CA SER A 127 -11.92 -12.93 -22.94
C SER A 127 -12.67 -11.66 -22.62
N ARG A 128 -13.43 -11.15 -23.58
CA ARG A 128 -14.45 -10.11 -23.37
C ARG A 128 -15.80 -10.75 -23.08
N PHE A 129 -16.55 -10.16 -22.16
CA PHE A 129 -17.95 -10.41 -21.90
C PHE A 129 -18.73 -9.10 -21.92
N GLN A 130 -20.06 -9.20 -21.93
CA GLN A 130 -20.96 -8.06 -21.91
C GLN A 130 -22.00 -8.19 -20.80
N VAL A 131 -22.31 -7.07 -20.15
CA VAL A 131 -23.42 -6.97 -19.20
C VAL A 131 -24.77 -7.21 -19.88
N THR A 132 -25.74 -7.75 -19.15
CA THR A 132 -27.14 -7.84 -19.61
C THR A 132 -27.86 -6.50 -19.40
N SER A 133 -29.15 -6.44 -19.74
CA SER A 133 -30.00 -5.30 -19.34
C SER A 133 -30.16 -5.14 -17.83
N ASN A 134 -29.88 -6.20 -17.04
CA ASN A 134 -29.72 -6.09 -15.61
C ASN A 134 -28.24 -5.74 -15.31
N PRO A 135 -27.93 -4.56 -14.78
CA PRO A 135 -26.55 -4.12 -14.58
C PRO A 135 -25.77 -5.03 -13.62
N ASP A 136 -26.46 -5.80 -12.76
CA ASP A 136 -25.85 -6.72 -11.81
C ASP A 136 -25.67 -8.15 -12.36
N SER A 137 -25.80 -8.35 -13.68
CA SER A 137 -25.64 -9.67 -14.30
C SER A 137 -24.99 -9.56 -15.68
N ALA A 138 -23.95 -10.36 -15.90
CA ALA A 138 -23.29 -10.53 -17.19
C ALA A 138 -23.94 -11.64 -18.01
N ASN A 139 -23.90 -11.49 -19.34
CA ASN A 139 -24.32 -12.53 -20.26
C ASN A 139 -23.22 -13.59 -20.40
N ASN A 140 -23.37 -14.73 -19.74
CA ASN A 140 -22.44 -15.86 -19.84
C ASN A 140 -22.17 -16.32 -21.29
N ASN A 141 -23.12 -16.14 -22.21
CA ASN A 141 -23.00 -16.55 -23.61
C ASN A 141 -22.36 -15.47 -24.51
N SER A 142 -21.99 -14.32 -23.95
CA SER A 142 -21.35 -13.22 -24.70
C SER A 142 -19.83 -13.35 -24.81
N GLU A 143 -19.24 -14.45 -24.33
CA GLU A 143 -17.80 -14.63 -24.34
C GLU A 143 -17.22 -14.48 -25.76
N PHE A 144 -16.21 -13.63 -25.87
CA PHE A 144 -15.37 -13.51 -27.05
C PHE A 144 -13.90 -13.63 -26.63
N GLN A 145 -13.26 -14.74 -26.98
CA GLN A 145 -11.84 -14.97 -26.66
C GLN A 145 -10.97 -14.09 -27.56
N ILE A 146 -10.19 -13.20 -26.93
CA ILE A 146 -9.37 -12.20 -27.61
C ILE A 146 -7.97 -12.74 -27.86
N LEU A 147 -7.38 -13.33 -26.83
CA LEU A 147 -6.01 -13.83 -26.86
C LEU A 147 -5.92 -15.10 -26.00
N SER A 148 -5.15 -16.08 -26.45
CA SER A 148 -4.83 -17.24 -25.62
C SER A 148 -3.46 -17.81 -25.95
N PHE A 149 -2.81 -18.38 -24.95
CA PHE A 149 -1.49 -19.00 -25.08
C PHE A 149 -1.30 -20.11 -24.04
N SER A 150 -0.51 -21.12 -24.39
CA SER A 150 -0.27 -22.29 -23.56
C SER A 150 0.45 -21.94 -22.26
N GLN A 151 0.06 -22.63 -21.19
CA GLN A 151 0.74 -22.62 -19.90
C GLN A 151 1.48 -23.96 -19.74
N PRO A 152 2.83 -23.97 -19.76
CA PRO A 152 3.60 -25.20 -19.73
C PRO A 152 3.63 -25.87 -18.36
N TYR A 153 3.40 -25.11 -17.28
CA TYR A 153 3.29 -25.58 -15.91
C TYR A 153 2.10 -24.93 -15.19
N GLY A 154 1.69 -25.52 -14.06
CA GLY A 154 0.54 -25.07 -13.28
C GLY A 154 0.81 -23.92 -12.30
N ASN A 155 1.95 -23.25 -12.43
CA ASN A 155 2.38 -22.11 -11.63
C ASN A 155 3.01 -21.03 -12.52
N HIS A 156 3.20 -19.83 -11.96
CA HIS A 156 3.62 -18.60 -12.64
C HIS A 156 2.66 -18.18 -13.75
N ASN A 157 1.37 -18.18 -13.43
CA ASN A 157 0.33 -17.81 -14.39
C ASN A 157 0.20 -16.29 -14.57
N GLY A 158 0.72 -15.48 -13.64
CA GLY A 158 0.46 -14.04 -13.58
C GLY A 158 -1.04 -13.78 -13.48
N GLY A 159 -1.59 -12.98 -14.40
CA GLY A 159 -3.03 -12.95 -14.61
C GLY A 159 -3.70 -11.59 -14.42
N TRP A 160 -2.97 -10.58 -13.94
CA TRP A 160 -3.49 -9.22 -13.89
C TRP A 160 -3.80 -8.68 -15.30
N ILE A 161 -4.91 -7.94 -15.42
CA ILE A 161 -5.25 -7.16 -16.61
C ILE A 161 -5.77 -5.79 -16.17
N GLY A 162 -5.53 -4.77 -16.98
CA GLY A 162 -6.01 -3.41 -16.72
C GLY A 162 -5.87 -2.51 -17.93
N PHE A 163 -6.67 -1.45 -17.99
CA PHE A 163 -6.56 -0.45 -19.05
C PHE A 163 -5.56 0.64 -18.67
N GLY A 164 -4.69 1.00 -19.60
CA GLY A 164 -3.78 2.13 -19.42
C GLY A 164 -4.57 3.44 -19.33
N PRO A 165 -4.37 4.26 -18.28
CA PRO A 165 -5.17 5.47 -18.07
C PRO A 165 -4.94 6.54 -19.14
N ASN A 166 -3.78 6.51 -19.81
CA ASN A 166 -3.37 7.54 -20.77
C ASN A 166 -3.59 7.12 -22.23
N ASP A 167 -3.56 5.83 -22.54
CA ASP A 167 -3.63 5.29 -23.90
C ASP A 167 -4.88 4.44 -24.18
N GLY A 168 -5.62 4.03 -23.13
CA GLY A 168 -6.83 3.23 -23.26
C GLY A 168 -6.59 1.81 -23.77
N TYR A 169 -5.34 1.35 -23.84
CA TYR A 169 -5.01 -0.01 -24.27
C TYR A 169 -5.15 -1.02 -23.13
N LEU A 170 -5.41 -2.28 -23.48
CA LEU A 170 -5.46 -3.37 -22.50
C LEU A 170 -4.06 -3.91 -22.24
N TYR A 171 -3.62 -3.84 -20.99
CA TYR A 171 -2.38 -4.41 -20.49
C TYR A 171 -2.64 -5.76 -19.82
N ILE A 172 -1.74 -6.72 -20.03
CA ILE A 172 -1.88 -8.10 -19.55
C ILE A 172 -0.55 -8.55 -18.93
N ALA A 173 -0.55 -8.88 -17.65
CA ALA A 173 0.59 -9.43 -16.95
C ALA A 173 0.62 -10.96 -17.08
N THR A 174 1.79 -11.50 -17.42
CA THR A 174 1.98 -12.93 -17.69
C THR A 174 3.26 -13.40 -17.01
N GLY A 175 3.17 -14.49 -16.25
CA GLY A 175 4.38 -15.13 -15.72
C GLY A 175 5.11 -15.95 -16.79
N ASP A 176 6.33 -16.38 -16.47
CA ASP A 176 7.26 -17.11 -17.34
C ASP A 176 6.74 -18.51 -17.75
N GLY A 177 5.61 -18.94 -17.19
CA GLY A 177 4.97 -20.21 -17.48
C GLY A 177 5.33 -21.32 -16.50
N GLY A 178 6.19 -21.05 -15.52
CA GLY A 178 6.39 -21.88 -14.33
C GLY A 178 7.69 -22.67 -14.29
N SER A 179 7.74 -23.60 -13.32
CA SER A 179 8.95 -24.34 -12.93
C SER A 179 10.05 -23.47 -12.32
N SER A 180 11.09 -24.11 -11.80
CA SER A 180 12.20 -23.42 -11.14
C SER A 180 13.17 -22.87 -12.19
N GLY A 181 13.46 -21.57 -12.11
CA GLY A 181 14.50 -20.93 -12.91
C GLY A 181 14.19 -20.81 -14.40
N ASP A 182 12.91 -20.71 -14.78
CA ASP A 182 12.44 -20.55 -16.17
C ASP A 182 13.22 -21.45 -17.16
N PRO A 183 13.05 -22.78 -17.10
CA PRO A 183 13.96 -23.71 -17.78
C PRO A 183 14.03 -23.49 -19.30
N GLN A 184 12.96 -23.00 -19.91
CA GLN A 184 12.87 -22.68 -21.33
C GLN A 184 13.33 -21.26 -21.69
N ASN A 185 13.70 -20.44 -20.72
CA ASN A 185 14.12 -19.06 -20.89
C ASN A 185 13.03 -18.21 -21.58
N TYR A 186 11.76 -18.45 -21.23
CA TYR A 186 10.61 -17.78 -21.80
C TYR A 186 10.58 -16.29 -21.43
N ALA A 187 10.97 -15.92 -20.22
CA ALA A 187 10.97 -14.53 -19.77
C ALA A 187 11.87 -13.64 -20.63
N GLN A 188 13.04 -14.16 -21.05
CA GLN A 188 13.97 -13.47 -21.93
C GLN A 188 13.64 -13.62 -23.43
N SER A 189 12.83 -14.61 -23.81
CA SER A 189 12.45 -14.82 -25.21
C SER A 189 11.33 -13.86 -25.64
N ILE A 190 11.55 -13.13 -26.73
CA ILE A 190 10.53 -12.27 -27.36
C ILE A 190 9.63 -13.03 -28.35
N ASN A 191 9.83 -14.35 -28.48
CA ASN A 191 9.04 -15.22 -29.36
C ASN A 191 7.86 -15.91 -28.64
N THR A 192 7.67 -15.61 -27.36
CA THR A 192 6.60 -16.13 -26.51
C THR A 192 5.87 -14.98 -25.81
N LEU A 193 4.67 -15.26 -25.31
CA LEU A 193 3.85 -14.33 -24.53
C LEU A 193 4.05 -14.50 -23.01
N LEU A 194 4.94 -15.40 -22.58
CA LEU A 194 5.21 -15.72 -21.17
C LEU A 194 6.33 -14.84 -20.60
N GLY A 195 6.20 -14.39 -19.36
CA GLY A 195 7.16 -13.55 -18.63
C GLY A 195 7.21 -12.12 -19.17
N LYS A 196 6.02 -11.55 -19.41
CA LYS A 196 5.79 -10.29 -20.12
C LYS A 196 4.73 -9.43 -19.43
N ILE A 197 4.83 -8.12 -19.65
CA ILE A 197 3.63 -7.28 -19.78
C ILE A 197 3.32 -7.16 -21.27
N LEU A 198 2.11 -7.55 -21.65
CA LEU A 198 1.58 -7.37 -23.00
C LEU A 198 0.71 -6.12 -23.06
N ARG A 199 0.58 -5.52 -24.25
CA ARG A 199 -0.30 -4.38 -24.51
C ARG A 199 -0.94 -4.50 -25.89
N ILE A 200 -2.27 -4.50 -25.91
CA ILE A 200 -3.09 -4.67 -27.13
C ILE A 200 -4.18 -3.59 -27.23
N ASP A 201 -4.55 -3.23 -28.45
CA ASP A 201 -5.66 -2.32 -28.73
C ASP A 201 -6.92 -3.13 -29.06
N ILE A 202 -7.85 -3.20 -28.10
CA ILE A 202 -9.12 -3.91 -28.25
C ILE A 202 -10.19 -3.13 -29.05
N ASN A 203 -9.93 -1.86 -29.38
CA ASN A 203 -10.83 -0.99 -30.14
C ASN A 203 -10.42 -0.87 -31.61
N GLY A 204 -9.15 -1.14 -31.93
CA GLY A 204 -8.61 -0.99 -33.28
C GLY A 204 -9.02 -2.07 -34.29
N GLY A 205 -9.64 -3.18 -33.87
CA GLY A 205 -10.05 -4.25 -34.79
C GLY A 205 -10.49 -5.54 -34.08
N THR A 206 -10.78 -6.59 -34.85
CA THR A 206 -11.19 -7.91 -34.32
C THR A 206 -10.13 -8.97 -34.63
N PRO A 207 -9.60 -9.70 -33.63
CA PRO A 207 -9.94 -9.63 -32.19
C PRO A 207 -9.29 -8.44 -31.46
N TYR A 208 -8.21 -7.88 -31.99
CA TYR A 208 -7.51 -6.69 -31.50
C TYR A 208 -6.53 -6.21 -32.58
N THR A 209 -5.88 -5.07 -32.36
CA THR A 209 -4.70 -4.63 -33.13
C THR A 209 -3.50 -4.39 -32.21
N ILE A 210 -2.30 -4.27 -32.79
CA ILE A 210 -1.09 -3.97 -32.04
C ILE A 210 -0.93 -2.44 -31.98
N PRO A 211 -0.77 -1.83 -30.79
CA PRO A 211 -0.41 -0.43 -30.69
C PRO A 211 0.87 -0.11 -31.48
N PRO A 212 0.88 0.96 -32.31
CA PRO A 212 2.04 1.33 -33.11
C PRO A 212 3.25 1.73 -32.25
N THR A 213 3.02 2.04 -30.98
CA THR A 213 4.08 2.38 -30.02
C THR A 213 4.65 1.17 -29.28
N ASN A 214 4.20 -0.06 -29.56
CA ASN A 214 4.84 -1.26 -29.01
C ASN A 214 6.26 -1.41 -29.58
N PRO A 215 7.22 -1.90 -28.79
CA PRO A 215 8.65 -1.95 -29.13
C PRO A 215 8.95 -2.82 -30.35
N PHE A 216 8.08 -3.80 -30.64
CA PHE A 216 8.26 -4.73 -31.74
C PHE A 216 7.22 -4.57 -32.86
N PHE A 217 6.49 -3.44 -32.89
CA PHE A 217 5.44 -3.19 -33.87
C PHE A 217 5.92 -3.39 -35.33
N ASP A 218 7.07 -2.81 -35.68
CA ASP A 218 7.65 -2.88 -37.02
C ASP A 218 8.48 -4.14 -37.30
N SER A 219 8.54 -5.09 -36.35
CA SER A 219 9.31 -6.31 -36.55
C SER A 219 8.79 -7.09 -37.77
N THR A 220 9.68 -7.43 -38.68
CA THR A 220 9.39 -8.31 -39.84
C THR A 220 9.59 -9.79 -39.52
N ASN A 221 10.17 -10.11 -38.36
CA ASN A 221 10.34 -11.49 -37.90
C ASN A 221 9.01 -12.01 -37.34
N THR A 222 8.42 -13.00 -38.01
CA THR A 222 7.12 -13.59 -37.67
C THR A 222 7.11 -14.36 -36.35
N GLN A 223 8.26 -14.67 -35.76
CA GLN A 223 8.34 -15.32 -34.46
C GLN A 223 8.14 -14.34 -33.31
N VAL A 224 8.51 -13.07 -33.51
CA VAL A 224 8.44 -12.03 -32.48
C VAL A 224 6.98 -11.72 -32.14
N LYS A 225 6.67 -11.71 -30.85
CA LYS A 225 5.34 -11.34 -30.35
C LYS A 225 5.25 -9.83 -30.22
N LYS A 226 4.44 -9.23 -31.09
CA LYS A 226 4.29 -7.77 -31.18
C LYS A 226 3.43 -7.20 -30.06
N GLU A 227 2.72 -8.06 -29.33
CA GLU A 227 1.95 -7.75 -28.14
C GLU A 227 2.84 -7.31 -26.96
N ILE A 228 4.13 -7.66 -26.97
CA ILE A 228 5.04 -7.38 -25.84
C ILE A 228 5.19 -5.86 -25.66
N TYR A 229 4.90 -5.38 -24.46
CA TYR A 229 5.20 -4.03 -23.97
C TYR A 229 6.51 -4.03 -23.16
N ALA A 230 6.68 -5.01 -22.28
CA ALA A 230 7.89 -5.25 -21.49
C ALA A 230 8.11 -6.75 -21.28
N TRP A 231 9.33 -7.18 -20.98
CA TRP A 231 9.67 -8.59 -20.77
C TRP A 231 10.72 -8.80 -19.69
N GLY A 232 11.06 -10.06 -19.40
CA GLY A 232 12.03 -10.41 -18.37
C GLY A 232 11.42 -10.39 -16.97
N LEU A 233 10.14 -10.75 -16.86
CA LEU A 233 9.40 -10.87 -15.60
C LEU A 233 9.18 -12.34 -15.26
N ARG A 234 9.08 -12.67 -13.98
CA ARG A 234 8.93 -14.04 -13.49
C ARG A 234 7.47 -14.43 -13.30
N ASN A 235 6.79 -13.80 -12.38
CA ASN A 235 5.40 -14.01 -12.02
C ASN A 235 4.77 -12.71 -11.46
N PRO A 236 4.54 -11.70 -12.32
CA PRO A 236 3.89 -10.45 -11.91
C PRO A 236 2.45 -10.71 -11.46
N TRP A 237 2.22 -10.75 -10.14
CA TRP A 237 0.96 -11.19 -9.54
C TRP A 237 -0.09 -10.09 -9.49
N ARG A 238 0.20 -8.98 -8.81
CA ARG A 238 -0.63 -7.76 -8.84
C ARG A 238 0.16 -6.61 -9.45
N CYS A 239 -0.39 -6.08 -10.53
CA CYS A 239 0.02 -4.79 -11.06
C CYS A 239 -1.08 -3.76 -10.82
N SER A 240 -0.74 -2.49 -10.97
CA SER A 240 -1.71 -1.39 -10.99
C SER A 240 -1.14 -0.18 -11.69
N PHE A 241 -1.99 0.56 -12.38
CA PHE A 241 -1.66 1.92 -12.79
C PHE A 241 -1.92 2.88 -11.64
N ASP A 242 -0.99 3.80 -11.40
CA ASP A 242 -1.30 5.00 -10.63
C ASP A 242 -2.02 6.01 -11.55
N PRO A 243 -3.30 6.33 -11.30
CA PRO A 243 -4.08 7.19 -12.19
C PRO A 243 -3.54 8.62 -12.29
N LEU A 244 -2.72 9.08 -11.33
CA LEU A 244 -2.15 10.42 -11.36
C LEU A 244 -0.86 10.52 -12.17
N THR A 245 0.06 9.57 -11.99
CA THR A 245 1.37 9.59 -12.68
C THR A 245 1.37 8.79 -13.99
N GLY A 246 0.42 7.88 -14.17
CA GLY A 246 0.39 6.92 -15.26
C GLY A 246 1.43 5.80 -15.14
N TRP A 247 2.14 5.71 -14.01
CA TRP A 247 3.12 4.65 -13.78
C TRP A 247 2.44 3.29 -13.60
N LEU A 248 2.99 2.27 -14.26
CA LEU A 248 2.58 0.88 -14.08
C LEU A 248 3.48 0.23 -13.04
N TRP A 249 2.91 -0.04 -11.86
CA TRP A 249 3.57 -0.75 -10.77
C TRP A 249 3.31 -2.23 -10.89
N ALA A 250 4.33 -3.06 -10.62
CA ALA A 250 4.20 -4.51 -10.56
C ALA A 250 4.90 -5.06 -9.32
N GLY A 251 4.23 -5.96 -8.59
CA GLY A 251 4.92 -6.88 -7.68
C GLY A 251 5.23 -8.17 -8.42
N ASP A 252 6.51 -8.49 -8.59
CA ASP A 252 6.98 -9.68 -9.28
C ASP A 252 7.53 -10.71 -8.26
N VAL A 253 6.95 -11.92 -8.26
CA VAL A 253 7.26 -12.94 -7.26
C VAL A 253 8.60 -13.58 -7.56
N GLY A 254 9.47 -13.59 -6.55
CA GLY A 254 10.82 -14.14 -6.57
C GLY A 254 10.92 -15.65 -6.71
N GLN A 255 12.11 -16.15 -7.03
CA GLN A 255 12.39 -17.58 -7.16
C GLN A 255 12.69 -18.25 -5.82
N ASN A 256 13.73 -17.81 -5.14
CA ASN A 256 14.27 -18.44 -3.93
C ASN A 256 14.74 -17.45 -2.87
N ASP A 257 15.17 -16.25 -3.26
CA ASP A 257 15.96 -15.39 -2.38
C ASP A 257 15.42 -13.95 -2.31
N TRP A 258 14.81 -13.42 -3.38
CA TRP A 258 14.44 -12.00 -3.47
C TRP A 258 13.07 -11.79 -4.09
N GLU A 259 12.27 -10.96 -3.42
CA GLU A 259 11.01 -10.44 -3.93
C GLU A 259 11.17 -8.99 -4.40
N GLU A 260 10.45 -8.57 -5.44
CA GLU A 260 10.71 -7.28 -6.09
C GLU A 260 9.45 -6.47 -6.49
N ILE A 261 9.66 -5.16 -6.59
CA ILE A 261 8.69 -4.19 -7.10
C ILE A 261 9.32 -3.42 -8.26
N ASP A 262 8.62 -3.43 -9.38
CA ASP A 262 9.05 -2.77 -10.61
C ASP A 262 8.14 -1.62 -11.02
N LEU A 263 8.74 -0.63 -11.66
CA LEU A 263 8.04 0.33 -12.51
C LEU A 263 8.17 -0.10 -13.96
N ILE A 264 7.08 -0.63 -14.52
CA ILE A 264 7.06 -1.19 -15.86
C ILE A 264 7.05 -0.07 -16.92
N GLN A 265 8.02 -0.15 -17.83
CA GLN A 265 8.24 0.80 -18.91
C GLN A 265 8.28 0.10 -20.27
N ASN A 266 7.84 0.83 -21.29
CA ASN A 266 7.78 0.35 -22.65
C ASN A 266 9.17 -0.02 -23.19
N GLY A 267 9.30 -1.21 -23.77
CA GLY A 267 10.53 -1.68 -24.41
C GLY A 267 11.66 -2.07 -23.45
N LYS A 268 11.36 -2.27 -22.16
CA LYS A 268 12.34 -2.61 -21.13
C LYS A 268 12.34 -4.10 -20.76
N ASN A 269 13.53 -4.57 -20.38
CA ASN A 269 13.81 -5.94 -19.95
C ASN A 269 14.12 -5.97 -18.44
N TYR A 270 13.28 -6.63 -17.65
CA TYR A 270 13.36 -6.70 -16.18
C TYR A 270 14.27 -7.81 -15.65
N GLY A 271 15.01 -8.47 -16.54
CA GLY A 271 16.16 -9.27 -16.13
C GLY A 271 15.86 -10.73 -15.83
N TRP A 272 14.68 -11.13 -15.38
CA TRP A 272 14.41 -12.55 -15.13
C TRP A 272 14.56 -13.39 -16.41
N ARG A 273 15.33 -14.49 -16.43
CA ARG A 273 15.98 -15.21 -15.31
C ARG A 273 17.47 -14.89 -15.07
N CYS A 274 18.01 -13.89 -15.74
CA CYS A 274 19.40 -13.45 -15.55
C CYS A 274 19.62 -12.92 -14.13
N TYR A 275 18.64 -12.18 -13.61
CA TYR A 275 18.64 -11.59 -12.28
C TYR A 275 17.36 -11.95 -11.54
N GLU A 276 17.47 -12.11 -10.22
CA GLU A 276 16.37 -12.21 -9.25
C GLU A 276 16.53 -11.04 -8.28
N GLY A 277 15.64 -10.05 -8.34
CA GLY A 277 15.98 -8.72 -7.82
C GLY A 277 17.16 -8.14 -8.59
N ASN A 278 18.09 -7.53 -7.86
CA ASN A 278 19.34 -6.99 -8.40
C ASN A 278 20.49 -8.01 -8.39
N HIS A 279 20.18 -9.28 -8.10
CA HIS A 279 21.16 -10.30 -7.82
C HIS A 279 21.29 -11.29 -8.99
N PRO A 280 22.51 -11.62 -9.45
CA PRO A 280 22.69 -12.62 -10.49
C PRO A 280 22.08 -13.97 -10.10
N TYR A 281 21.24 -14.53 -10.98
CA TYR A 281 20.63 -15.86 -10.79
C TYR A 281 21.21 -16.87 -11.80
N ASN A 282 20.80 -16.78 -13.07
CA ASN A 282 21.35 -17.59 -14.15
C ASN A 282 21.74 -16.70 -15.33
N THR A 283 23.00 -16.26 -15.33
CA THR A 283 23.53 -15.36 -16.36
C THR A 283 23.91 -16.05 -17.67
N THR A 284 23.67 -17.36 -17.80
CA THR A 284 23.98 -18.11 -19.02
C THR A 284 23.09 -17.64 -20.17
N GLY A 285 23.70 -17.05 -21.20
CA GLY A 285 22.98 -16.54 -22.38
C GLY A 285 22.38 -15.15 -22.19
N CYS A 286 22.71 -14.46 -21.10
CA CYS A 286 22.25 -13.12 -20.78
C CYS A 286 23.10 -12.06 -21.50
N ASN A 287 22.79 -11.85 -22.77
CA ASN A 287 23.54 -10.96 -23.67
C ASN A 287 22.79 -9.65 -23.98
N TYR A 288 21.73 -9.33 -23.24
CA TYR A 288 20.97 -8.11 -23.48
C TYR A 288 21.73 -6.90 -22.91
N PRO A 289 21.77 -5.75 -23.63
CA PRO A 289 22.66 -4.64 -23.28
C PRO A 289 22.29 -3.93 -21.97
N GLU A 290 21.01 -3.95 -21.58
CA GLU A 290 20.52 -3.23 -20.41
C GLU A 290 19.38 -4.00 -19.72
N TYR A 291 19.58 -4.36 -18.47
CA TYR A 291 18.54 -4.92 -17.61
C TYR A 291 18.07 -3.82 -16.65
N ILE A 292 16.75 -3.70 -16.49
CA ILE A 292 16.14 -2.76 -15.56
C ILE A 292 16.00 -3.45 -14.21
N TYR A 293 16.51 -2.78 -13.20
CA TYR A 293 16.46 -3.22 -11.82
C TYR A 293 15.18 -2.74 -11.13
N PRO A 294 14.63 -3.53 -10.20
CA PRO A 294 13.51 -3.10 -9.38
C PRO A 294 13.82 -1.84 -8.58
N ILE A 295 12.78 -1.04 -8.36
CA ILE A 295 12.86 0.16 -7.51
C ILE A 295 12.86 -0.18 -6.01
N TRP A 296 12.48 -1.42 -5.69
CA TRP A 296 12.52 -1.98 -4.35
C TRP A 296 12.61 -3.50 -4.39
N GLU A 297 13.45 -4.08 -3.53
CA GLU A 297 13.56 -5.52 -3.34
C GLU A 297 13.67 -5.84 -1.84
N TYR A 298 13.33 -7.07 -1.46
CA TYR A 298 13.60 -7.58 -0.12
C TYR A 298 13.90 -9.08 -0.14
N SER A 299 14.79 -9.52 0.76
CA SER A 299 15.17 -10.93 0.81
C SER A 299 14.15 -11.80 1.52
N HIS A 300 14.27 -13.12 1.30
CA HIS A 300 13.47 -14.16 1.97
C HIS A 300 13.63 -14.23 3.49
N SER A 301 14.54 -13.45 4.08
CA SER A 301 14.58 -13.24 5.53
C SER A 301 13.52 -12.24 6.04
N VAL A 302 12.93 -11.43 5.15
CA VAL A 302 11.92 -10.40 5.46
C VAL A 302 10.50 -10.86 5.10
N GLY A 303 10.33 -11.49 3.93
CA GLY A 303 9.07 -12.04 3.36
C GLY A 303 9.36 -12.99 2.19
N TYR A 304 8.38 -13.78 1.73
CA TYR A 304 8.61 -14.93 0.84
C TYR A 304 7.85 -14.92 -0.49
N SER A 305 6.87 -14.04 -0.65
CA SER A 305 6.02 -14.00 -1.84
C SER A 305 5.30 -12.67 -1.88
N ILE A 306 5.81 -11.74 -2.70
CA ILE A 306 5.21 -10.44 -2.84
C ILE A 306 3.85 -10.54 -3.54
N THR A 307 2.85 -9.87 -2.98
CA THR A 307 1.53 -9.80 -3.60
C THR A 307 1.45 -8.70 -4.65
N GLY A 308 2.29 -7.66 -4.56
CA GLY A 308 2.09 -6.39 -5.26
C GLY A 308 1.01 -5.53 -4.58
N GLY A 309 0.50 -4.50 -5.27
CA GLY A 309 -0.24 -3.45 -4.59
C GLY A 309 -0.77 -2.32 -5.47
N TYR A 310 -1.11 -1.20 -4.81
CA TYR A 310 -1.64 0.03 -5.43
C TYR A 310 -1.02 1.27 -4.80
N VAL A 311 -0.85 2.32 -5.60
CA VAL A 311 -0.62 3.66 -5.05
C VAL A 311 -1.91 4.14 -4.37
N TYR A 312 -1.83 4.50 -3.09
CA TYR A 312 -2.99 4.98 -2.36
C TYR A 312 -3.41 6.36 -2.87
N ARG A 313 -4.65 6.45 -3.34
CA ARG A 313 -5.28 7.69 -3.83
C ARG A 313 -6.65 7.94 -3.19
N GLY A 314 -7.01 7.16 -2.17
CA GLY A 314 -8.25 7.30 -1.42
C GLY A 314 -8.25 8.57 -0.57
N PRO A 315 -9.42 9.15 -0.27
CA PRO A 315 -9.52 10.37 0.51
C PRO A 315 -9.40 10.13 2.02
N ASN A 316 -9.54 8.88 2.50
CA ASN A 316 -9.71 8.62 3.94
C ASN A 316 -8.41 8.59 4.74
N LEU A 317 -7.26 8.38 4.09
CA LEU A 317 -5.92 8.35 4.71
C LEU A 317 -4.94 9.26 3.96
N PRO A 318 -5.07 10.60 4.10
CA PRO A 318 -4.23 11.55 3.38
C PRO A 318 -2.72 11.30 3.52
N GLU A 319 -2.27 10.77 4.66
CA GLU A 319 -0.88 10.46 4.97
C GLU A 319 -0.29 9.26 4.19
N LEU A 320 -1.15 8.44 3.56
CA LEU A 320 -0.77 7.38 2.65
C LEU A 320 -0.80 7.83 1.18
N THR A 321 -1.36 9.00 0.87
CA THR A 321 -1.52 9.49 -0.50
C THR A 321 -0.19 9.49 -1.25
N GLY A 322 -0.17 8.83 -2.41
CA GLY A 322 1.00 8.73 -3.27
C GLY A 322 2.00 7.65 -2.87
N LYS A 323 1.80 6.94 -1.76
CA LYS A 323 2.62 5.77 -1.39
C LYS A 323 2.07 4.52 -2.04
N TYR A 324 2.96 3.66 -2.54
CA TYR A 324 2.61 2.34 -3.06
C TYR A 324 2.44 1.36 -1.91
N ILE A 325 1.20 0.90 -1.68
CA ILE A 325 0.83 0.00 -0.60
C ILE A 325 0.83 -1.42 -1.14
N TYR A 326 1.66 -2.28 -0.57
CA TYR A 326 1.85 -3.65 -1.02
C TYR A 326 1.98 -4.62 0.15
N ALA A 327 1.84 -5.91 -0.11
CA ALA A 327 1.94 -6.96 0.91
C ALA A 327 2.85 -8.11 0.49
N ASP A 328 3.19 -8.90 1.50
CA ASP A 328 3.77 -10.23 1.34
C ASP A 328 2.74 -11.29 1.76
N TYR A 329 2.46 -12.23 0.87
CA TYR A 329 1.44 -13.26 1.01
C TYR A 329 1.65 -14.15 2.24
N VAL A 330 2.90 -14.54 2.51
CA VAL A 330 3.26 -15.52 3.55
C VAL A 330 3.33 -14.85 4.93
N THR A 331 4.09 -13.76 5.04
CA THR A 331 4.27 -13.07 6.32
C THR A 331 3.08 -12.20 6.70
N ARG A 332 2.21 -11.88 5.71
CA ARG A 332 1.02 -11.02 5.83
C ARG A 332 1.35 -9.56 6.14
N LYS A 333 2.63 -9.20 6.16
CA LYS A 333 3.06 -7.82 6.37
C LYS A 333 2.59 -6.97 5.20
N VAL A 334 2.14 -5.77 5.51
CA VAL A 334 1.68 -4.76 4.56
C VAL A 334 2.50 -3.50 4.79
N TRP A 335 3.11 -2.98 3.73
CA TRP A 335 4.02 -1.85 3.77
C TRP A 335 3.54 -0.72 2.87
N ALA A 336 4.10 0.47 3.10
CA ALA A 336 4.02 1.62 2.23
C ALA A 336 5.40 1.98 1.70
N LEU A 337 5.53 1.96 0.38
CA LEU A 337 6.71 2.41 -0.34
C LEU A 337 6.52 3.87 -0.79
N SER A 338 7.47 4.74 -0.47
CA SER A 338 7.48 6.13 -0.95
C SER A 338 8.56 6.28 -2.01
N TYR A 339 8.16 6.72 -3.20
CA TYR A 339 9.04 6.94 -4.35
C TYR A 339 8.48 8.09 -5.20
N ASP A 340 9.32 9.07 -5.52
CA ASP A 340 8.97 10.28 -6.27
C ASP A 340 9.64 10.34 -7.66
N GLY A 341 10.35 9.29 -8.06
CA GLY A 341 11.11 9.24 -9.31
C GLY A 341 12.55 9.77 -9.22
N ILE A 342 12.95 10.35 -8.08
CA ILE A 342 14.22 11.09 -7.95
C ILE A 342 14.97 10.65 -6.68
N SER A 343 14.29 10.67 -5.55
CA SER A 343 14.80 10.34 -4.24
C SER A 343 14.96 8.83 -4.07
N GLN A 344 15.82 8.43 -3.14
CA GLN A 344 15.93 7.03 -2.76
C GLN A 344 14.59 6.53 -2.21
N THR A 345 14.15 5.36 -2.70
CA THR A 345 12.96 4.68 -2.23
C THR A 345 13.03 4.43 -0.72
N SER A 346 11.95 4.74 -0.01
CA SER A 346 11.81 4.44 1.42
C SER A 346 10.62 3.53 1.67
N ASN A 347 10.77 2.58 2.61
CA ASN A 347 9.78 1.57 2.90
C ASN A 347 9.38 1.59 4.39
N THR A 348 8.08 1.57 4.67
CA THR A 348 7.54 1.62 6.04
C THR A 348 6.55 0.49 6.25
N LEU A 349 6.75 -0.33 7.29
CA LEU A 349 5.77 -1.34 7.69
C LEU A 349 4.54 -0.64 8.29
N LEU A 350 3.36 -0.93 7.74
CA LEU A 350 2.10 -0.35 8.22
C LEU A 350 1.42 -1.25 9.24
N VAL A 351 1.26 -2.52 8.89
CA VAL A 351 0.46 -3.49 9.66
C VAL A 351 0.79 -4.91 9.23
N THR A 352 0.48 -5.89 10.08
CA THR A 352 0.42 -7.31 9.70
C THR A 352 -1.03 -7.70 9.53
N ALA A 353 -1.43 -8.12 8.33
CA ALA A 353 -2.79 -8.54 8.04
C ALA A 353 -3.19 -9.81 8.82
N PRO A 354 -4.46 -9.95 9.18
CA PRO A 354 -4.92 -11.10 9.97
C PRO A 354 -4.80 -12.43 9.23
N ALA A 355 -4.79 -12.41 7.89
CA ALA A 355 -4.65 -13.58 7.03
C ALA A 355 -3.85 -13.22 5.77
N SER A 356 -3.48 -14.23 4.98
CA SER A 356 -2.71 -14.06 3.75
C SER A 356 -3.44 -13.17 2.76
N VAL A 357 -2.77 -12.06 2.41
CA VAL A 357 -3.25 -11.09 1.43
C VAL A 357 -3.17 -11.72 0.06
N SER A 358 -4.33 -11.97 -0.55
CA SER A 358 -4.40 -12.52 -1.90
C SER A 358 -4.18 -11.44 -2.95
N SER A 359 -4.69 -10.23 -2.69
CA SER A 359 -4.58 -9.10 -3.59
C SER A 359 -5.09 -7.79 -2.99
N PHE A 360 -5.12 -6.76 -3.83
CA PHE A 360 -5.60 -5.43 -3.55
C PHE A 360 -6.57 -4.96 -4.65
N GLY A 361 -7.36 -3.95 -4.34
CA GLY A 361 -8.30 -3.34 -5.26
C GLY A 361 -8.82 -2.00 -4.74
N VAL A 362 -9.47 -1.22 -5.60
CA VAL A 362 -10.04 0.09 -5.23
C VAL A 362 -11.53 0.17 -5.56
N ASP A 363 -12.25 1.06 -4.86
CA ASP A 363 -13.60 1.48 -5.23
C ASP A 363 -13.59 2.70 -6.17
N GLU A 364 -14.78 3.19 -6.57
CA GLU A 364 -14.91 4.34 -7.48
C GLU A 364 -14.31 5.65 -6.94
N PHE A 365 -14.05 5.72 -5.63
CA PHE A 365 -13.44 6.87 -4.98
C PHE A 365 -11.94 6.65 -4.70
N ASN A 366 -11.35 5.61 -5.30
CA ASN A 366 -9.97 5.18 -5.10
C ASN A 366 -9.63 4.77 -3.66
N GLU A 367 -10.62 4.45 -2.82
CA GLU A 367 -10.33 3.89 -1.50
C GLU A 367 -9.76 2.48 -1.66
N LEU A 368 -8.72 2.17 -0.90
CA LEU A 368 -7.97 0.93 -1.05
C LEU A 368 -8.54 -0.20 -0.17
N TYR A 369 -8.71 -1.36 -0.80
CA TYR A 369 -9.17 -2.59 -0.17
C TYR A 369 -8.15 -3.71 -0.37
N ILE A 370 -8.16 -4.65 0.58
CA ILE A 370 -7.30 -5.84 0.60
C ILE A 370 -8.20 -7.06 0.55
N THR A 371 -8.01 -7.94 -0.44
CA THR A 371 -8.63 -9.27 -0.47
C THR A 371 -7.73 -10.28 0.24
N SER A 372 -8.33 -11.24 0.94
CA SER A 372 -7.60 -12.22 1.73
C SER A 372 -8.22 -13.61 1.62
N PHE A 373 -7.38 -14.65 1.67
CA PHE A 373 -7.80 -16.05 1.51
C PHE A 373 -8.64 -16.60 2.67
N ASN A 374 -8.79 -15.86 3.77
CA ASN A 374 -9.82 -16.16 4.78
C ASN A 374 -11.24 -15.74 4.35
N GLY A 375 -11.42 -15.32 3.10
CA GLY A 375 -12.70 -14.95 2.53
C GLY A 375 -13.20 -13.57 2.94
N ARG A 376 -12.34 -12.73 3.51
CA ARG A 376 -12.68 -11.37 3.95
C ARG A 376 -12.02 -10.32 3.08
N ILE A 377 -12.67 -9.17 3.01
CA ILE A 377 -12.13 -7.95 2.43
C ILE A 377 -11.86 -6.99 3.58
N TYR A 378 -10.66 -6.44 3.60
CA TYR A 378 -10.23 -5.47 4.59
C TYR A 378 -10.07 -4.09 3.96
N LYS A 379 -10.22 -3.07 4.79
CA LYS A 379 -9.79 -1.71 4.50
C LYS A 379 -8.92 -1.22 5.63
N PHE A 380 -8.07 -0.23 5.33
CA PHE A 380 -7.36 0.46 6.38
C PHE A 380 -8.35 1.28 7.20
N ASN A 381 -8.19 1.21 8.51
CA ASN A 381 -8.81 2.10 9.47
C ASN A 381 -7.65 2.75 10.22
N PRO A 382 -7.57 4.09 10.28
CA PRO A 382 -6.55 4.72 11.09
C PRO A 382 -6.74 4.25 12.53
N ALA A 383 -5.65 3.93 13.23
CA ALA A 383 -5.76 3.61 14.64
C ALA A 383 -6.34 4.84 15.36
N THR A 384 -7.54 4.72 15.91
CA THR A 384 -8.19 5.81 16.63
C THR A 384 -7.77 5.79 18.09
N GLY A 385 -7.51 6.95 18.67
CA GLY A 385 -7.26 7.12 20.10
C GLY A 385 -7.97 8.34 20.63
N CYS A 386 -7.91 8.52 21.95
CA CYS A 386 -8.37 9.73 22.63
C CYS A 386 -7.26 10.24 23.53
N GLY A 387 -7.02 11.55 23.51
CA GLY A 387 -6.06 12.22 24.38
C GLY A 387 -6.67 13.46 24.99
N ASN A 388 -6.10 13.89 26.13
CA ASN A 388 -6.60 15.04 26.86
C ASN A 388 -5.64 16.22 26.68
N ILE A 389 -6.18 17.38 26.30
CA ILE A 389 -5.53 18.68 26.44
C ILE A 389 -5.90 19.21 27.82
N ASN A 390 -4.93 19.28 28.72
CA ASN A 390 -5.11 19.79 30.07
C ASN A 390 -4.84 21.30 30.09
N LEU A 391 -5.86 22.09 30.40
CA LEU A 391 -5.84 23.55 30.32
C LEU A 391 -5.86 24.16 31.71
N GLN A 392 -4.97 25.11 31.94
CA GLN A 392 -4.93 25.92 33.16
C GLN A 392 -5.73 27.21 32.98
N SER A 393 -6.12 27.83 34.09
CA SER A 393 -6.61 29.21 34.06
C SER A 393 -5.49 30.14 33.58
N GLY A 394 -5.82 31.09 32.71
CA GLY A 394 -4.87 31.96 32.04
C GLY A 394 -4.49 31.44 30.66
N TRP A 395 -3.32 31.87 30.18
CA TRP A 395 -2.81 31.51 28.86
C TRP A 395 -2.16 30.13 28.86
N ASN A 396 -2.39 29.37 27.80
CA ASN A 396 -1.83 28.06 27.56
C ASN A 396 -1.24 28.02 26.16
N ILE A 397 -0.19 27.21 25.98
CA ILE A 397 0.26 26.79 24.66
C ILE A 397 -0.09 25.32 24.49
N VAL A 398 -0.93 25.02 23.51
CA VAL A 398 -1.45 23.67 23.27
C VAL A 398 -1.14 23.20 21.87
N SER A 399 -1.19 21.90 21.67
CA SER A 399 -1.18 21.26 20.35
C SER A 399 -2.23 20.15 20.33
N VAL A 400 -2.63 19.72 19.14
CA VAL A 400 -3.67 18.70 18.99
C VAL A 400 -3.05 17.31 18.79
N PRO A 401 -3.33 16.34 19.70
CA PRO A 401 -2.67 15.03 19.67
C PRO A 401 -3.26 14.04 18.65
N PHE A 402 -4.51 14.25 18.22
CA PHE A 402 -5.23 13.38 17.28
C PHE A 402 -5.93 14.21 16.20
N LEU A 403 -6.10 13.64 15.00
CA LEU A 403 -6.95 14.22 13.96
C LEU A 403 -8.40 13.83 14.21
N SER A 404 -9.18 14.75 14.77
CA SER A 404 -10.62 14.60 14.85
C SER A 404 -11.28 14.80 13.50
N SER A 405 -12.48 14.24 13.30
CA SER A 405 -13.28 14.47 12.10
C SER A 405 -13.69 15.95 11.92
N ASN A 406 -13.66 16.72 13.00
CA ASN A 406 -13.89 18.16 13.00
C ASN A 406 -12.77 18.87 13.76
N MET A 407 -11.85 19.51 13.05
CA MET A 407 -10.70 20.20 13.64
C MET A 407 -10.97 21.68 13.97
N SER A 408 -12.23 22.14 13.90
CA SER A 408 -12.56 23.52 14.29
C SER A 408 -12.22 23.80 15.74
N THR A 409 -11.78 25.02 16.03
CA THR A 409 -11.39 25.42 17.38
C THR A 409 -12.53 25.29 18.39
N SER A 410 -13.76 25.57 17.97
CA SER A 410 -14.97 25.40 18.79
C SER A 410 -15.28 23.93 19.14
N ASN A 411 -14.85 22.98 18.31
CA ASN A 411 -14.96 21.56 18.59
C ASN A 411 -13.83 21.06 19.50
N ILE A 412 -12.59 21.48 19.23
CA ILE A 412 -11.40 20.93 19.89
C ILE A 412 -11.07 21.62 21.21
N LEU A 413 -11.34 22.92 21.33
CA LEU A 413 -11.10 23.73 22.52
C LEU A 413 -12.41 24.44 22.90
N PRO A 414 -13.46 23.67 23.26
CA PRO A 414 -14.71 24.27 23.67
C PRO A 414 -14.46 25.11 24.93
N THR A 415 -15.17 26.23 25.05
CA THR A 415 -15.11 27.16 26.21
C THR A 415 -13.84 28.00 26.37
N ALA A 416 -12.99 28.08 25.34
CA ALA A 416 -11.91 29.07 25.32
C ALA A 416 -12.46 30.50 25.54
N SER A 417 -11.77 31.31 26.37
CA SER A 417 -12.14 32.70 26.66
C SER A 417 -11.42 33.73 25.78
N SER A 418 -10.63 33.25 24.81
CA SER A 418 -10.01 34.06 23.76
C SER A 418 -10.20 33.39 22.40
N GLU A 419 -9.93 34.16 21.34
CA GLU A 419 -9.55 33.59 20.05
C GLU A 419 -8.33 32.65 20.21
N ILE A 420 -8.18 31.72 19.28
CA ILE A 420 -7.03 30.82 19.23
C ILE A 420 -5.99 31.42 18.30
N PHE A 421 -4.75 31.58 18.77
CA PHE A 421 -3.69 32.21 17.98
C PHE A 421 -2.64 31.19 17.55
N GLY A 422 -2.49 31.00 16.24
CA GLY A 422 -1.36 30.30 15.66
C GLY A 422 -0.19 31.25 15.42
N TYR A 423 0.98 30.69 15.08
CA TYR A 423 2.16 31.47 14.71
C TYR A 423 2.76 30.98 13.40
N ASP A 424 2.90 31.89 12.44
CA ASP A 424 3.66 31.71 11.21
C ASP A 424 4.29 33.05 10.82
N ASN A 425 5.55 33.24 11.22
CA ASN A 425 6.28 34.53 11.10
C ASN A 425 5.51 35.75 11.65
N GLY A 426 4.54 35.49 12.54
CA GLY A 426 3.55 36.44 13.01
C GLY A 426 2.35 35.69 13.60
N TYR A 427 1.61 36.35 14.50
CA TYR A 427 0.40 35.76 15.05
C TYR A 427 -0.77 35.88 14.07
N TYR A 428 -1.57 34.82 13.97
CA TYR A 428 -2.82 34.80 13.22
C TYR A 428 -3.93 34.14 14.05
N ILE A 429 -5.18 34.50 13.78
CA ILE A 429 -6.34 33.84 14.39
C ILE A 429 -6.61 32.53 13.63
N ALA A 430 -6.70 31.43 14.37
CA ALA A 430 -6.95 30.11 13.82
C ALA A 430 -8.41 29.70 14.08
N ASP A 431 -9.16 29.41 13.01
CA ASP A 431 -10.51 28.83 13.11
C ASP A 431 -10.48 27.29 13.11
N THR A 432 -9.36 26.70 12.70
CA THR A 432 -9.13 25.25 12.63
C THR A 432 -7.72 24.93 13.12
N LEU A 433 -7.59 23.84 13.87
CA LEU A 433 -6.32 23.37 14.41
C LEU A 433 -5.68 22.35 13.46
N VAL A 434 -4.36 22.42 13.33
CA VAL A 434 -3.55 21.53 12.50
C VAL A 434 -2.63 20.74 13.42
N ASN A 435 -2.61 19.41 13.27
CA ASN A 435 -1.68 18.55 13.99
C ASN A 435 -0.23 18.94 13.73
N GLY A 436 0.59 18.93 14.78
CA GLY A 436 2.00 19.36 14.73
C GLY A 436 2.20 20.85 15.04
N ASN A 437 1.20 21.69 14.77
CA ASN A 437 1.24 23.10 15.15
C ASN A 437 0.87 23.29 16.63
N GLY A 438 1.49 24.28 17.26
CA GLY A 438 1.08 24.77 18.56
C GLY A 438 0.27 26.08 18.45
N TYR A 439 -0.54 26.34 19.46
CA TYR A 439 -1.50 27.44 19.50
C TYR A 439 -1.56 28.07 20.89
N TRP A 440 -1.74 29.38 20.93
CA TRP A 440 -2.10 30.10 22.15
C TRP A 440 -3.60 30.12 22.35
N VAL A 441 -4.01 29.84 23.58
CA VAL A 441 -5.41 29.92 24.00
C VAL A 441 -5.51 30.36 25.45
N LYS A 442 -6.52 31.16 25.78
CA LYS A 442 -6.84 31.54 27.15
C LYS A 442 -8.09 30.82 27.66
N TYR A 443 -8.04 30.40 28.92
CA TYR A 443 -9.17 29.86 29.65
C TYR A 443 -9.36 30.62 30.96
N ASP A 444 -10.60 30.92 31.35
CA ASP A 444 -10.87 31.62 32.60
C ASP A 444 -10.77 30.68 33.80
N THR A 445 -11.16 29.42 33.63
CA THR A 445 -11.04 28.35 34.64
C THR A 445 -10.32 27.13 34.04
N PRO A 446 -9.63 26.32 34.86
CA PRO A 446 -9.02 25.08 34.37
C PRO A 446 -10.06 24.19 33.69
N ALA A 447 -9.64 23.52 32.61
CA ALA A 447 -10.51 22.67 31.80
C ALA A 447 -9.74 21.47 31.26
N ILE A 448 -10.46 20.45 30.82
CA ILE A 448 -9.91 19.33 30.07
C ILE A 448 -10.69 19.26 28.77
N SER A 449 -9.99 19.31 27.64
CA SER A 449 -10.59 18.98 26.36
C SER A 449 -10.11 17.62 25.89
N GLN A 450 -11.05 16.69 25.71
CA GLN A 450 -10.75 15.37 25.17
C GLN A 450 -10.85 15.40 23.64
N VAL A 451 -9.77 15.03 22.97
CA VAL A 451 -9.69 14.94 21.51
C VAL A 451 -9.60 13.48 21.13
N CYS A 452 -10.65 12.98 20.48
CA CYS A 452 -10.69 11.64 19.91
C CYS A 452 -10.57 11.73 18.38
N GLY A 453 -9.77 10.84 17.80
CA GLY A 453 -9.54 10.87 16.37
C GLY A 453 -8.45 9.91 15.90
N SER A 454 -8.08 10.05 14.64
CA SER A 454 -7.01 9.28 14.00
C SER A 454 -5.65 9.65 14.59
N ARG A 455 -4.81 8.64 14.84
CA ARG A 455 -3.39 8.84 15.12
C ARG A 455 -2.68 9.36 13.87
N VAL A 456 -1.76 10.29 14.06
CA VAL A 456 -0.92 10.82 12.98
C VAL A 456 0.53 10.80 13.42
N SER A 457 1.41 10.30 12.55
CA SER A 457 2.85 10.41 12.67
C SER A 457 3.39 11.00 11.37
N ILE A 458 3.33 12.32 11.25
CA ILE A 458 3.88 13.06 10.11
C ILE A 458 4.97 14.04 10.60
N PRO A 459 5.98 14.36 9.78
CA PRO A 459 6.94 15.41 10.10
C PRO A 459 6.22 16.76 10.31
N ILE A 460 6.72 17.57 11.24
CA ILE A 460 6.19 18.92 11.51
C ILE A 460 6.93 19.91 10.63
N ASN A 461 6.22 20.62 9.76
CA ASN A 461 6.81 21.70 8.96
C ASN A 461 7.22 22.86 9.86
N VAL A 462 8.40 23.43 9.60
CA VAL A 462 8.97 24.56 10.33
C VAL A 462 9.58 25.56 9.36
N ASN A 463 9.47 26.84 9.69
CA ASN A 463 10.05 27.95 8.96
C ASN A 463 11.30 28.45 9.67
N SER A 464 12.24 29.04 8.94
CA SER A 464 13.38 29.74 9.53
C SER A 464 12.90 30.78 10.55
N GLY A 465 13.48 30.75 11.75
CA GLY A 465 13.02 31.57 12.86
C GLY A 465 12.23 30.78 13.90
N TRP A 466 11.31 31.45 14.59
CA TRP A 466 10.56 30.85 15.68
C TRP A 466 9.38 30.04 15.16
N ASN A 467 9.11 28.89 15.78
CA ASN A 467 8.01 28.01 15.45
C ASN A 467 7.30 27.59 16.72
N LEU A 468 5.97 27.46 16.63
CA LEU A 468 5.14 26.92 17.69
C LEU A 468 4.69 25.53 17.27
N VAL A 469 5.20 24.52 17.96
CA VAL A 469 5.05 23.10 17.56
C VAL A 469 4.54 22.27 18.73
N GLY A 470 4.03 21.08 18.47
CA GLY A 470 3.74 20.14 19.56
C GLY A 470 3.76 18.69 19.09
N PRO A 471 4.09 17.75 20.01
CA PRO A 471 4.14 16.35 19.68
C PRO A 471 2.73 15.77 19.58
N PHE A 472 2.64 14.60 18.97
CA PHE A 472 1.41 13.84 18.86
C PHE A 472 1.11 13.10 20.18
N GLU A 473 0.73 11.84 20.12
CA GLU A 473 0.20 11.09 21.26
C GLU A 473 1.22 10.74 22.36
N GLU A 474 2.51 10.64 22.03
CA GLU A 474 3.53 10.16 22.97
C GLU A 474 4.41 11.28 23.52
N GLU A 475 4.98 11.04 24.71
CA GLU A 475 6.03 11.90 25.24
C GLU A 475 7.33 11.63 24.48
N ILE A 476 7.88 12.66 23.83
CA ILE A 476 9.04 12.55 22.96
C ILE A 476 10.21 13.26 23.62
N SER A 477 11.28 12.53 23.88
CA SER A 477 12.52 13.15 24.35
C SER A 477 13.07 14.07 23.26
N VAL A 478 13.48 15.28 23.64
CA VAL A 478 14.07 16.26 22.72
C VAL A 478 15.30 15.69 22.01
N SER A 479 16.04 14.78 22.64
CA SER A 479 17.19 14.11 22.01
C SER A 479 16.83 13.18 20.85
N ASN A 480 15.56 12.79 20.72
CA ASN A 480 15.08 11.93 19.62
C ASN A 480 14.50 12.75 18.46
N ILE A 481 14.42 14.08 18.59
CA ILE A 481 13.89 14.95 17.54
C ILE A 481 15.01 15.21 16.54
N THR A 482 14.77 14.83 15.29
CA THR A 482 15.69 15.09 14.18
C THR A 482 15.06 16.09 13.22
N SER A 483 15.84 16.59 12.26
CA SER A 483 15.36 17.59 11.32
C SER A 483 15.83 17.31 9.90
N THR A 484 15.06 17.79 8.93
CA THR A 484 15.43 17.81 7.52
C THR A 484 15.28 19.24 6.99
N PRO A 485 16.36 19.94 6.61
CA PRO A 485 17.76 19.49 6.64
C PRO A 485 18.28 19.16 8.06
N PRO A 486 19.29 18.29 8.20
CA PRO A 486 19.90 17.98 9.50
C PRO A 486 20.49 19.22 10.17
N GLY A 487 20.28 19.35 11.49
CA GLY A 487 20.92 20.38 12.30
C GLY A 487 20.30 21.78 12.21
N ILE A 488 19.08 21.91 11.69
CA ILE A 488 18.41 23.22 11.59
C ILE A 488 17.85 23.71 12.93
N ILE A 489 17.74 22.86 13.97
CA ILE A 489 17.26 23.25 15.30
C ILE A 489 18.37 24.02 16.03
N ILE A 490 18.15 25.30 16.32
CA ILE A 490 19.17 26.21 16.90
C ILE A 490 18.83 26.75 18.29
N SER A 491 17.74 26.26 18.91
CA SER A 491 17.39 26.58 20.29
C SER A 491 17.02 25.32 21.08
N GLN A 492 16.90 25.48 22.40
CA GLN A 492 16.14 24.53 23.21
C GLN A 492 14.64 24.60 22.87
N PHE A 493 13.88 23.61 23.30
CA PHE A 493 12.42 23.67 23.30
C PHE A 493 11.95 24.34 24.58
N TYR A 494 11.01 25.29 24.46
CA TYR A 494 10.46 26.04 25.59
C TYR A 494 8.97 25.75 25.76
N GLU A 495 8.58 25.35 26.96
CA GLU A 495 7.16 25.30 27.35
C GLU A 495 6.74 26.59 28.06
N PHE A 496 5.42 26.83 28.14
CA PHE A 496 4.85 27.89 28.94
C PHE A 496 3.88 27.31 29.98
N ASN A 497 4.17 27.54 31.26
CA ASN A 497 3.27 27.26 32.39
C ASN A 497 3.18 28.51 33.29
N GLY A 498 2.81 29.65 32.72
CA GLY A 498 2.83 30.97 33.37
C GLY A 498 4.17 31.71 33.24
N ILE A 499 5.27 30.97 33.14
CA ILE A 499 6.60 31.45 32.74
C ILE A 499 7.20 30.48 31.71
N TYR A 500 8.18 30.96 30.93
CA TYR A 500 8.91 30.12 29.98
C TYR A 500 9.97 29.29 30.68
N ALA A 501 10.04 28.01 30.34
CA ALA A 501 11.07 27.08 30.82
C ALA A 501 11.51 26.14 29.71
N THR A 502 12.78 25.73 29.74
CA THR A 502 13.30 24.71 28.83
C THR A 502 12.84 23.32 29.25
N VAL A 503 12.59 22.44 28.27
CA VAL A 503 12.16 21.06 28.51
C VAL A 503 13.09 20.04 27.87
N SER A 504 13.20 18.86 28.48
CA SER A 504 13.92 17.70 27.92
C SER A 504 13.01 16.73 27.17
N SER A 505 11.70 16.92 27.25
CA SER A 505 10.68 16.13 26.56
C SER A 505 9.47 16.97 26.19
N LEU A 506 8.83 16.61 25.09
CA LEU A 506 7.58 17.20 24.62
C LEU A 506 6.43 16.24 24.95
N LYS A 507 5.33 16.76 25.50
CA LYS A 507 4.16 15.97 25.91
C LYS A 507 2.95 16.25 25.02
N ALA A 508 2.18 15.20 24.74
CA ALA A 508 0.93 15.28 24.01
C ALA A 508 -0.02 16.35 24.59
N GLY A 509 -0.69 17.09 23.73
CA GLY A 509 -1.63 18.15 24.12
C GLY A 509 -0.97 19.47 24.53
N LYS A 510 0.36 19.55 24.62
CA LYS A 510 1.12 20.78 24.89
C LYS A 510 1.78 21.31 23.61
N GLY A 511 1.91 22.63 23.52
CA GLY A 511 2.73 23.29 22.51
C GLY A 511 4.01 23.88 23.09
N TYR A 512 5.00 24.05 22.22
CA TYR A 512 6.38 24.36 22.56
C TYR A 512 6.96 25.32 21.53
N TRP A 513 7.77 26.27 22.00
CA TRP A 513 8.56 27.13 21.12
C TRP A 513 9.88 26.45 20.77
N VAL A 514 10.26 26.52 19.50
CA VAL A 514 11.56 26.12 19.00
C VAL A 514 12.01 27.08 17.90
N LYS A 515 13.30 27.36 17.81
CA LYS A 515 13.87 28.18 16.75
C LYS A 515 14.68 27.32 15.78
N THR A 516 14.45 27.52 14.48
CA THR A 516 15.25 26.89 13.43
C THR A 516 16.03 27.91 12.60
N SER A 517 17.13 27.49 11.98
CA SER A 517 17.96 28.32 11.11
C SER A 517 17.46 28.39 9.66
N ALA A 518 16.67 27.42 9.23
CA ALA A 518 16.13 27.30 7.88
C ALA A 518 14.74 26.68 7.91
N ASP A 519 14.03 26.79 6.79
CA ASP A 519 12.80 26.04 6.54
C ASP A 519 13.12 24.54 6.45
N GLY A 520 12.19 23.70 6.87
CA GLY A 520 12.37 22.27 6.86
C GLY A 520 11.28 21.52 7.60
N THR A 521 11.61 20.32 8.06
CA THR A 521 10.71 19.49 8.86
C THR A 521 11.39 18.97 10.12
N LEU A 522 10.62 18.80 11.19
CA LEU A 522 11.02 18.10 12.40
C LEU A 522 10.45 16.69 12.37
N GLN A 523 11.32 15.69 12.47
CA GLN A 523 10.92 14.31 12.65
C GLN A 523 10.93 13.97 14.13
N LEU A 524 9.73 13.75 14.63
CA LEU A 524 9.47 13.34 16.00
C LEU A 524 9.58 11.83 16.09
N ASN A 525 10.82 11.31 16.09
CA ASN A 525 11.05 9.87 16.14
C ASN A 525 10.65 9.34 17.52
N THR A 526 9.56 8.56 17.56
CA THR A 526 9.41 7.54 18.59
C THR A 526 10.41 6.45 18.20
N ASN A 527 11.57 6.39 18.87
CA ASN A 527 12.60 5.41 18.51
C ASN A 527 12.04 3.99 18.61
N PHE A 528 11.63 3.42 17.48
CA PHE A 528 11.56 1.99 17.19
C PHE A 528 12.98 1.44 16.94
N SER A 529 13.88 1.71 17.88
CA SER A 529 15.23 1.17 17.86
C SER A 529 15.62 0.72 19.26
N LYS A 530 15.08 -0.43 19.68
CA LYS A 530 15.78 -1.45 20.47
C LYS A 530 15.24 -2.83 20.14
#